data_AF-A0A519RQ73-F1
#
_entry.id   AF-A0A519RQ73-F1
#
_cell.length_a   1.000
_cell.length_b   1.000
_cell.length_c   1.000
_cell.angle_alpha   90.00
_cell.angle_beta   90.00
_cell.angle_gamma   90.00
#
_symmetry.space_group_name_H-M   'P 1'
#
loop_
_entity.id
_entity.type
_entity.pdbx_description
1 polymer ?
#
loop_
_entity_poly.entity_id
_entity_poly.type
_entity_poly.pdbx_seq_one_letter_code
_entity_poly.pdbx_strand_id
1 'polypeptide(L)'
;AQGFIQPDAKRFPSGMKALADYLHGKGLKMGIYSDAGSQTCGGRPGSRGYEFQDAQQYAAWGVDYLKYDWCNTEGLKAEGAYKTITAALRKAGRPMVLSICEWGNDKPWEWGPTVGHLWRTTGDIYNCFDCTKNHGTWKAFGVMQIMDKQENLRQYAGPGHWNDPDMLEVGNGMTTSEDRAHFTMWAMMAAPLITGNDLRHMSPATQQTLTNREVLAIDQDPLGVQGFRYAAQDSLETWLKPLAGGKWAVTFLNRSRRPQPVRFDWQATPITDAVSKAELNAAKTIYHVRNAWAHQDAGTTKRPFATTVPAHDVVTLVLGR
;
A
#
# COMPACT_ATOMS: atom_id res chain seq x y z
N ALA A 1 36.44 -1.38 7.85
CA ALA A 1 35.25 -0.53 7.67
C ALA A 1 35.47 0.76 8.45
N GLN A 2 35.70 1.90 7.78
CA GLN A 2 36.00 3.20 8.41
C GLN A 2 34.70 3.85 8.94
N GLY A 3 33.95 3.14 9.77
CA GLY A 3 32.60 3.52 10.20
C GLY A 3 31.48 3.25 9.19
N PHE A 4 31.80 2.95 7.92
CA PHE A 4 30.78 2.69 6.89
C PHE A 4 30.05 1.37 7.14
N ILE A 5 28.72 1.38 7.01
CA ILE A 5 27.90 0.19 7.03
C ILE A 5 28.38 -0.84 5.99
N GLN A 6 28.42 -2.12 6.39
CA GLN A 6 28.95 -3.21 5.56
C GLN A 6 27.87 -4.26 5.31
N PRO A 7 27.79 -4.82 4.09
CA PRO A 7 26.97 -6.01 3.87
C PRO A 7 27.59 -7.23 4.56
N ASP A 8 26.75 -8.18 4.92
CA ASP A 8 27.21 -9.50 5.36
C ASP A 8 27.89 -10.22 4.17
N ALA A 9 29.21 -10.38 4.23
CA ALA A 9 30.01 -10.97 3.16
C ALA A 9 29.68 -12.45 2.88
N LYS A 10 29.05 -13.17 3.82
CA LYS A 10 28.59 -14.54 3.55
C LYS A 10 27.29 -14.54 2.73
N ARG A 11 26.41 -13.55 2.96
CA ARG A 11 25.14 -13.41 2.24
C ARG A 11 25.28 -12.68 0.91
N PHE A 12 26.18 -11.71 0.86
CA PHE A 12 26.46 -10.87 -0.30
C PHE A 12 27.96 -10.92 -0.63
N PRO A 13 28.48 -12.07 -1.08
CA PRO A 13 29.91 -12.27 -1.32
C PRO A 13 30.49 -11.33 -2.39
N SER A 14 29.66 -10.88 -3.34
CA SER A 14 30.03 -9.89 -4.36
C SER A 14 29.75 -8.44 -3.95
N GLY A 15 29.24 -8.20 -2.74
CA GLY A 15 28.83 -6.90 -2.24
C GLY A 15 27.53 -6.35 -2.86
N MET A 16 27.03 -5.26 -2.27
CA MET A 16 25.74 -4.68 -2.66
C MET A 16 25.76 -4.00 -4.03
N LYS A 17 26.90 -3.40 -4.44
CA LYS A 17 27.00 -2.76 -5.74
C LYS A 17 26.82 -3.77 -6.88
N ALA A 18 27.46 -4.94 -6.81
CA ALA A 18 27.30 -5.97 -7.82
C ALA A 18 25.84 -6.48 -7.90
N LEU A 19 25.14 -6.56 -6.76
CA LEU A 19 23.72 -6.89 -6.73
C LEU A 19 22.87 -5.79 -7.40
N ALA A 20 23.14 -4.52 -7.11
CA ALA A 20 22.45 -3.40 -7.73
C ALA A 20 22.65 -3.40 -9.25
N ASP A 21 23.90 -3.53 -9.70
CA ASP A 21 24.25 -3.57 -11.13
C ASP A 21 23.50 -4.72 -11.84
N TYR A 22 23.40 -5.90 -11.20
CA TYR A 22 22.63 -7.03 -11.72
C TYR A 22 21.12 -6.74 -11.83
N LEU A 23 20.52 -6.14 -10.80
CA LEU A 23 19.10 -5.77 -10.80
C LEU A 23 18.80 -4.69 -11.84
N HIS A 24 19.64 -3.65 -11.92
CA HIS A 24 19.52 -2.57 -12.90
C HIS A 24 19.69 -3.09 -14.33
N GLY A 25 20.60 -4.05 -14.55
CA GLY A 25 20.74 -4.73 -15.84
C GLY A 25 19.49 -5.50 -16.30
N LYS A 26 18.53 -5.75 -15.40
CA LYS A 26 17.22 -6.33 -15.69
C LYS A 26 16.09 -5.31 -15.77
N GLY A 27 16.41 -4.02 -15.69
CA GLY A 27 15.40 -2.95 -15.63
C GLY A 27 14.69 -2.81 -14.28
N LEU A 28 15.13 -3.53 -13.25
CA LEU A 28 14.58 -3.43 -11.90
C LEU A 28 15.27 -2.32 -11.10
N LYS A 29 14.70 -1.97 -9.94
CA LYS A 29 15.27 -1.06 -8.95
C LYS A 29 15.66 -1.83 -7.68
N MET A 30 16.63 -1.32 -6.92
CA MET A 30 17.11 -1.94 -5.70
C MET A 30 16.69 -1.15 -4.46
N GLY A 31 15.95 -1.79 -3.55
CA GLY A 31 15.69 -1.28 -2.22
C GLY A 31 16.68 -1.78 -1.18
N ILE A 32 16.90 -0.98 -0.14
CA ILE A 32 17.60 -1.37 1.09
C ILE A 32 16.76 -1.00 2.32
N TYR A 33 17.15 -1.54 3.46
CA TYR A 33 16.52 -1.31 4.74
C TYR A 33 17.54 -0.81 5.76
N SER A 34 17.16 0.16 6.56
CA SER A 34 17.87 0.58 7.77
C SER A 34 16.86 1.10 8.80
N ASP A 35 17.36 1.68 9.88
CA ASP A 35 16.59 2.15 11.02
C ASP A 35 17.11 3.52 11.48
N ALA A 36 16.20 4.40 11.91
CA ALA A 36 16.52 5.68 12.54
C ALA A 36 17.20 5.52 13.92
N GLY A 37 17.07 4.35 14.54
CA GLY A 37 17.69 4.03 15.81
C GLY A 37 19.11 3.46 15.70
N SER A 38 19.65 3.09 16.86
CA SER A 38 21.02 2.56 16.98
C SER A 38 21.17 1.16 16.40
N GLN A 39 20.08 0.38 16.43
CA GLN A 39 19.98 -0.94 15.85
C GLN A 39 18.66 -1.09 15.11
N THR A 40 18.65 -1.88 14.05
CA THR A 40 17.42 -2.30 13.41
C THR A 40 16.58 -3.16 14.34
N CYS A 41 15.29 -3.32 14.04
CA CYS A 41 14.42 -4.25 14.76
C CYS A 41 14.98 -5.70 14.80
N GLY A 42 15.80 -6.08 13.82
CA GLY A 42 16.50 -7.36 13.75
C GLY A 42 17.87 -7.41 14.45
N GLY A 43 18.23 -6.40 15.24
CA GLY A 43 19.48 -6.33 16.00
C GLY A 43 20.74 -6.11 15.15
N ARG A 44 20.61 -5.55 13.95
CA ARG A 44 21.74 -5.15 13.08
C ARG A 44 22.06 -3.66 13.27
N PRO A 45 23.22 -3.15 12.85
CA PRO A 45 23.50 -1.71 12.92
C PRO A 45 22.39 -0.90 12.23
N GLY A 46 21.81 0.05 12.96
CA GLY A 46 20.97 1.11 12.40
C GLY A 46 21.82 2.31 11.98
N SER A 47 21.17 3.40 11.56
CA SER A 47 21.87 4.57 10.99
C SER A 47 21.93 5.78 11.92
N ARG A 48 21.46 5.68 13.18
CA ARG A 48 21.50 6.79 14.14
C ARG A 48 22.90 7.38 14.30
N GLY A 49 23.07 8.65 13.94
CA GLY A 49 24.34 9.36 14.00
C GLY A 49 25.30 9.09 12.83
N TYR A 50 24.91 8.23 11.88
CA TYR A 50 25.67 7.87 10.68
C TYR A 50 24.87 8.13 9.39
N GLU A 51 23.77 8.88 9.46
CA GLU A 51 22.79 9.04 8.37
C GLU A 51 23.45 9.52 7.06
N PHE A 52 24.34 10.52 7.16
CA PHE A 52 25.08 11.04 5.99
C PHE A 52 26.07 10.03 5.42
N GLN A 53 26.75 9.28 6.29
CA GLN A 53 27.73 8.27 5.89
C GLN A 53 27.04 7.07 5.22
N ASP A 54 25.94 6.61 5.80
CA ASP A 54 25.15 5.51 5.28
C ASP A 54 24.44 5.89 3.98
N ALA A 55 23.86 7.08 3.87
CA ALA A 55 23.27 7.57 2.63
C ALA A 55 24.29 7.65 1.48
N GLN A 56 25.52 8.09 1.76
CA GLN A 56 26.62 8.05 0.78
C GLN A 56 26.96 6.62 0.37
N GLN A 57 26.98 5.68 1.32
CA GLN A 57 27.25 4.29 1.03
C GLN A 57 26.14 3.63 0.19
N TYR A 58 24.87 3.93 0.48
CA TYR A 58 23.72 3.48 -0.30
C TYR A 58 23.77 4.02 -1.73
N ALA A 59 24.10 5.30 -1.90
CA ALA A 59 24.30 5.91 -3.21
C ALA A 59 25.44 5.24 -3.99
N ALA A 60 26.59 4.98 -3.33
CA ALA A 60 27.72 4.29 -3.93
C ALA A 60 27.41 2.84 -4.34
N TRP A 61 26.50 2.17 -3.64
CA TRP A 61 25.98 0.85 -4.01
C TRP A 61 24.92 0.89 -5.11
N GLY A 62 24.36 2.06 -5.45
CA GLY A 62 23.29 2.16 -6.45
C GLY A 62 21.88 1.87 -5.91
N VAL A 63 21.64 2.05 -4.62
CA VAL A 63 20.29 1.93 -4.03
C VAL A 63 19.33 2.96 -4.65
N ASP A 64 18.08 2.57 -4.86
CA ASP A 64 17.00 3.42 -5.41
C ASP A 64 15.85 3.64 -4.42
N TYR A 65 15.79 2.86 -3.34
CA TYR A 65 14.70 2.89 -2.36
C TYR A 65 15.26 2.56 -0.98
N LEU A 66 14.86 3.32 0.04
CA LEU A 66 15.20 3.09 1.45
C LEU A 66 13.91 2.94 2.27
N LYS A 67 13.68 1.75 2.82
CA LYS A 67 12.78 1.58 3.98
C LYS A 67 13.55 1.96 5.23
N TYR A 68 13.03 2.91 6.00
CA TYR A 68 13.71 3.44 7.18
C TYR A 68 12.83 3.31 8.43
N ASP A 69 13.20 2.36 9.27
CA ASP A 69 12.43 1.88 10.43
C ASP A 69 12.64 2.75 11.68
N TRP A 70 12.00 2.36 12.79
CA TRP A 70 11.90 3.16 14.02
C TRP A 70 12.20 2.40 15.33
N CYS A 71 12.95 1.29 15.30
CA CYS A 71 13.34 0.56 16.52
C CYS A 71 14.58 1.17 17.21
N ASN A 72 14.69 1.04 18.54
CA ASN A 72 15.86 1.54 19.31
C ASN A 72 16.11 3.07 19.13
N THR A 73 15.01 3.84 19.15
CA THR A 73 14.95 5.28 18.86
C THR A 73 14.79 6.13 20.12
N GLU A 74 15.22 5.66 21.29
CA GLU A 74 15.03 6.35 22.56
C GLU A 74 15.60 7.78 22.52
N GLY A 75 14.76 8.74 22.92
CA GLY A 75 15.10 10.16 22.94
C GLY A 75 15.05 10.87 21.58
N LEU A 76 14.66 10.20 20.50
CA LEU A 76 14.46 10.82 19.19
C LEU A 76 13.02 11.31 19.00
N LYS A 77 12.85 12.25 18.08
CA LYS A 77 11.55 12.70 17.53
C LYS A 77 11.46 12.26 16.08
N ALA A 78 10.35 11.66 15.67
CA ALA A 78 10.22 11.03 14.36
C ALA A 78 10.47 12.01 13.23
N GLU A 79 9.71 13.10 13.18
CA GLU A 79 9.85 14.11 12.14
C GLU A 79 11.31 14.62 12.00
N GLY A 80 11.97 14.88 13.13
CA GLY A 80 13.37 15.34 13.15
C GLY A 80 14.35 14.31 12.58
N ALA A 81 14.27 13.06 13.03
CA ALA A 81 15.13 11.99 12.54
C ALA A 81 14.90 11.67 11.06
N TYR A 82 13.64 11.65 10.61
CA TYR A 82 13.32 11.43 9.19
C TYR A 82 13.75 12.62 8.30
N LYS A 83 13.69 13.86 8.79
CA LYS A 83 14.29 15.02 8.10
C LYS A 83 15.80 14.89 7.97
N THR A 84 16.50 14.37 8.96
CA THR A 84 17.95 14.13 8.90
C THR A 84 18.32 13.15 7.81
N ILE A 85 17.69 11.96 7.75
CA ILE A 85 17.97 10.99 6.67
C ILE A 85 17.56 11.55 5.30
N THR A 86 16.49 12.34 5.21
CA THR A 86 16.10 13.02 3.96
C THR A 86 17.19 13.97 3.47
N ALA A 87 17.78 14.78 4.36
CA ALA A 87 18.89 15.66 4.03
C ALA A 87 20.13 14.87 3.61
N ALA A 88 20.42 13.76 4.30
CA ALA A 88 21.53 12.86 3.97
C ALA A 88 21.38 12.23 2.57
N LEU A 89 20.19 11.70 2.23
CA LEU A 89 19.90 11.15 0.91
C LEU A 89 20.05 12.21 -0.19
N ARG A 90 19.53 13.42 0.02
CA ARG A 90 19.71 14.54 -0.92
C ARG A 90 21.19 14.89 -1.10
N LYS A 91 21.97 14.92 -0.01
CA LYS A 91 23.41 15.21 -0.05
C LYS A 91 24.21 14.11 -0.76
N ALA A 92 23.79 12.85 -0.66
CA ALA A 92 24.41 11.73 -1.36
C ALA A 92 24.23 11.80 -2.89
N GLY A 93 23.27 12.60 -3.40
CA GLY A 93 23.18 12.98 -4.80
C GLY A 93 22.58 11.93 -5.75
N ARG A 94 22.20 10.74 -5.24
CA ARG A 94 21.45 9.73 -5.99
C ARG A 94 19.97 9.78 -5.58
N PRO A 95 19.01 9.91 -6.52
CA PRO A 95 17.59 9.84 -6.20
C PRO A 95 17.24 8.50 -5.54
N MET A 96 16.63 8.57 -4.36
CA MET A 96 16.17 7.41 -3.60
C MET A 96 14.78 7.68 -3.03
N VAL A 97 13.86 6.74 -3.24
CA VAL A 97 12.55 6.77 -2.58
C VAL A 97 12.75 6.50 -1.09
N LEU A 98 12.31 7.42 -0.25
CA LEU A 98 12.26 7.24 1.21
C LEU A 98 10.87 6.73 1.64
N SER A 99 10.85 5.53 2.20
CA SER A 99 9.70 4.90 2.87
C SER A 99 9.88 4.99 4.38
N ILE A 100 9.01 5.78 5.00
CA ILE A 100 8.99 6.04 6.45
C ILE A 100 8.29 4.86 7.13
N CYS A 101 8.92 4.27 8.14
CA CYS A 101 8.40 3.11 8.87
C CYS A 101 8.44 3.33 10.39
N GLU A 102 7.69 4.32 10.89
CA GLU A 102 7.47 4.55 12.33
C GLU A 102 6.06 4.15 12.81
N TRP A 103 5.37 3.37 11.97
CA TRP A 103 4.12 2.67 12.26
C TRP A 103 2.90 3.57 12.50
N GLY A 104 2.96 4.85 12.15
CA GLY A 104 1.87 5.80 12.32
C GLY A 104 1.83 6.48 13.69
N ASN A 105 2.80 6.21 14.56
CA ASN A 105 2.73 6.58 15.98
C ASN A 105 2.84 8.10 16.21
N ASP A 106 3.67 8.78 15.43
CA ASP A 106 3.87 10.23 15.45
C ASP A 106 3.19 10.92 14.25
N LYS A 107 2.12 10.30 13.73
CA LYS A 107 1.24 10.84 12.66
C LYS A 107 2.00 11.29 11.41
N PRO A 108 2.71 10.39 10.72
CA PRO A 108 3.58 10.72 9.60
C PRO A 108 2.84 11.32 8.41
N TRP A 109 1.53 11.16 8.31
CA TRP A 109 0.71 11.85 7.30
C TRP A 109 0.70 13.39 7.45
N GLU A 110 0.98 13.93 8.65
CA GLU A 110 1.00 15.38 8.89
C GLU A 110 2.31 16.05 8.43
N TRP A 111 3.43 15.33 8.43
CA TRP A 111 4.76 15.88 8.10
C TRP A 111 5.48 15.17 6.95
N GLY A 112 5.13 13.91 6.71
CA GLY A 112 5.68 13.01 5.69
C GLY A 112 5.69 13.56 4.27
N PRO A 113 4.68 14.31 3.77
CA PRO A 113 4.70 14.87 2.42
C PRO A 113 5.91 15.76 2.09
N THR A 114 6.55 16.34 3.11
CA THR A 114 7.75 17.19 2.93
C THR A 114 9.07 16.46 3.17
N VAL A 115 9.00 15.20 3.61
CA VAL A 115 10.11 14.41 4.13
C VAL A 115 10.34 13.15 3.28
N GLY A 116 9.34 12.28 3.17
CA GLY A 116 9.40 11.03 2.43
C GLY A 116 8.43 10.97 1.26
N HIS A 117 8.29 9.78 0.68
CA HIS A 117 7.39 9.52 -0.46
C HIS A 117 6.26 8.57 -0.10
N LEU A 118 6.38 7.87 1.02
CA LEU A 118 5.34 7.03 1.60
C LEU A 118 5.64 6.82 3.09
N TRP A 119 4.61 6.52 3.88
CA TRP A 119 4.74 6.29 5.31
C TRP A 119 3.81 5.20 5.82
N ARG A 120 4.37 4.28 6.60
CA ARG A 120 3.59 3.28 7.34
C ARG A 120 2.61 3.99 8.26
N THR A 121 1.36 3.58 8.18
CA THR A 121 0.24 4.18 8.94
C THR A 121 -0.18 3.33 10.14
N THR A 122 0.32 2.09 10.24
CA THR A 122 0.00 1.13 11.29
C THR A 122 1.23 0.31 11.68
N GLY A 123 1.11 -0.45 12.79
CA GLY A 123 1.96 -1.60 13.05
C GLY A 123 1.84 -2.67 11.96
N ASP A 124 2.71 -3.69 12.04
CA ASP A 124 2.89 -4.64 10.93
C ASP A 124 1.62 -5.44 10.62
N ILE A 125 1.45 -5.78 9.35
CA ILE A 125 0.42 -6.70 8.90
C ILE A 125 0.73 -8.14 9.34
N TYR A 126 -0.31 -8.92 9.53
CA TYR A 126 -0.25 -10.36 9.73
C TYR A 126 -1.14 -11.04 8.68
N ASN A 127 -0.75 -12.23 8.23
CA ASN A 127 -1.44 -13.03 7.21
C ASN A 127 -2.80 -13.62 7.66
N CYS A 128 -3.69 -12.75 8.15
CA CYS A 128 -5.07 -13.08 8.50
C CYS A 128 -6.00 -11.96 8.03
N PHE A 129 -7.24 -12.32 7.70
CA PHE A 129 -8.20 -11.35 7.19
C PHE A 129 -8.68 -10.37 8.28
N ASP A 130 -9.14 -10.90 9.41
CA ASP A 130 -9.63 -10.09 10.54
C ASP A 130 -9.17 -10.70 11.87
N CYS A 131 -7.95 -10.33 12.29
CA CYS A 131 -7.39 -10.75 13.56
C CYS A 131 -6.35 -9.75 14.09
N THR A 132 -5.92 -9.96 15.33
CA THR A 132 -4.74 -9.29 15.89
C THR A 132 -3.81 -10.36 16.44
N LYS A 133 -2.56 -10.36 15.99
CA LYS A 133 -1.53 -11.27 16.49
C LYS A 133 -0.72 -10.57 17.57
N ASN A 134 -0.74 -11.12 18.78
CA ASN A 134 0.05 -10.61 19.89
C ASN A 134 1.43 -11.30 19.94
N HIS A 135 2.50 -10.50 19.95
CA HIS A 135 3.90 -10.94 20.07
C HIS A 135 4.48 -10.66 21.47
N GLY A 136 3.61 -10.31 22.44
CA GLY A 136 3.99 -9.97 23.81
C GLY A 136 4.28 -8.48 23.97
N THR A 137 5.35 -8.00 23.34
CA THR A 137 5.77 -6.59 23.43
C THR A 137 5.14 -5.70 22.37
N TRP A 138 4.61 -6.28 21.29
CA TRP A 138 3.96 -5.57 20.19
C TRP A 138 2.86 -6.43 19.55
N LYS A 139 2.07 -5.82 18.66
CA LYS A 139 0.95 -6.47 17.97
C LYS A 139 1.05 -6.27 16.45
N ALA A 140 0.77 -7.34 15.71
CA ALA A 140 0.51 -7.28 14.27
C ALA A 140 -1.00 -7.36 14.00
N PHE A 141 -1.42 -6.82 12.86
CA PHE A 141 -2.83 -6.58 12.54
C PHE A 141 -3.22 -7.29 11.25
N GLY A 142 -4.40 -7.93 11.23
CA GLY A 142 -4.97 -8.46 10.01
C GLY A 142 -5.43 -7.36 9.06
N VAL A 143 -5.77 -7.77 7.82
CA VAL A 143 -6.18 -6.89 6.72
C VAL A 143 -7.26 -5.88 7.17
N MET A 144 -8.33 -6.36 7.79
CA MET A 144 -9.46 -5.53 8.24
C MET A 144 -9.06 -4.54 9.35
N GLN A 145 -8.22 -4.96 10.29
CA GLN A 145 -7.75 -4.11 11.38
C GLN A 145 -6.89 -2.95 10.87
N ILE A 146 -6.08 -3.18 9.82
CA ILE A 146 -5.31 -2.13 9.16
C ILE A 146 -6.22 -1.20 8.36
N MET A 147 -7.19 -1.74 7.63
CA MET A 147 -8.14 -0.93 6.85
C MET A 147 -8.93 0.04 7.73
N ASP A 148 -9.41 -0.41 8.89
CA ASP A 148 -10.16 0.46 9.82
C ASP A 148 -9.30 1.62 10.35
N LYS A 149 -7.96 1.44 10.40
CA LYS A 149 -7.02 2.50 10.80
C LYS A 149 -6.70 3.51 9.70
N GLN A 150 -7.17 3.30 8.47
CA GLN A 150 -7.01 4.27 7.37
C GLN A 150 -8.05 5.39 7.40
N GLU A 151 -9.00 5.35 8.34
CA GLU A 151 -10.03 6.36 8.48
C GLU A 151 -9.41 7.77 8.65
N ASN A 152 -9.95 8.75 7.94
CA ASN A 152 -9.48 10.15 7.90
C ASN A 152 -8.06 10.37 7.33
N LEU A 153 -7.34 9.34 6.89
CA LEU A 153 -5.98 9.50 6.35
C LEU A 153 -5.94 9.84 4.85
N ARG A 154 -7.03 9.56 4.14
CA ARG A 154 -7.16 9.77 2.69
C ARG A 154 -6.71 11.15 2.20
N GLN A 155 -7.02 12.21 2.95
CA GLN A 155 -6.71 13.59 2.57
C GLN A 155 -5.20 13.90 2.50
N TYR A 156 -4.36 13.03 3.08
CA TYR A 156 -2.91 13.17 3.10
C TYR A 156 -2.20 12.36 1.99
N ALA A 157 -2.92 11.48 1.29
CA ALA A 157 -2.36 10.68 0.20
C ALA A 157 -2.63 11.34 -1.16
N GLY A 158 -1.64 11.27 -2.04
CA GLY A 158 -1.71 11.83 -3.39
C GLY A 158 -0.43 11.58 -4.19
N PRO A 159 -0.38 12.03 -5.46
CA PRO A 159 0.80 11.88 -6.30
C PRO A 159 2.10 12.35 -5.60
N GLY A 160 3.00 11.39 -5.36
CA GLY A 160 4.31 11.64 -4.75
C GLY A 160 4.38 11.38 -3.24
N HIS A 161 3.25 11.11 -2.57
CA HIS A 161 3.22 10.89 -1.13
C HIS A 161 2.04 9.98 -0.71
N TRP A 162 2.33 8.78 -0.20
CA TRP A 162 1.33 7.72 -0.04
C TRP A 162 1.20 7.21 1.39
N ASN A 163 -0.04 6.97 1.83
CA ASN A 163 -0.31 6.16 3.01
C ASN A 163 0.11 4.71 2.71
N ASP A 164 0.94 4.13 3.56
CA ASP A 164 1.40 2.75 3.46
C ASP A 164 0.72 1.91 4.55
N PRO A 165 -0.28 1.08 4.19
CA PRO A 165 -0.91 0.10 5.06
C PRO A 165 -0.10 -1.21 5.19
N ASP A 166 1.20 -1.19 4.89
CA ASP A 166 2.14 -2.31 4.92
C ASP A 166 2.05 -3.24 3.70
N MET A 167 2.99 -4.18 3.62
CA MET A 167 3.16 -5.12 2.49
C MET A 167 1.93 -6.01 2.26
N LEU A 168 1.86 -6.59 1.06
CA LEU A 168 0.83 -7.57 0.69
C LEU A 168 1.13 -8.95 1.26
N GLU A 169 0.16 -9.55 1.97
CA GLU A 169 0.18 -10.93 2.47
C GLU A 169 -0.43 -11.94 1.48
N VAL A 170 -0.66 -11.52 0.24
CA VAL A 170 -1.27 -12.34 -0.81
C VAL A 170 -0.42 -13.58 -1.08
N GLY A 171 -1.01 -14.77 -0.92
CA GLY A 171 -0.32 -16.05 -1.07
C GLY A 171 0.44 -16.54 0.17
N ASN A 172 0.37 -15.85 1.31
CA ASN A 172 1.02 -16.26 2.55
C ASN A 172 0.11 -17.05 3.51
N GLY A 173 -1.08 -17.49 3.08
CA GLY A 173 -1.90 -18.47 3.81
C GLY A 173 -3.38 -18.11 3.99
N MET A 174 -3.81 -16.93 3.57
CA MET A 174 -5.24 -16.60 3.51
C MET A 174 -5.93 -17.33 2.34
N THR A 175 -7.27 -17.36 2.36
CA THR A 175 -8.04 -17.93 1.24
C THR A 175 -7.92 -17.05 -0.01
N THR A 176 -8.16 -17.60 -1.19
CA THR A 176 -8.15 -16.82 -2.45
C THR A 176 -9.11 -15.63 -2.43
N SER A 177 -10.25 -15.74 -1.74
CA SER A 177 -11.20 -14.63 -1.60
C SER A 177 -10.65 -13.52 -0.70
N GLU A 178 -10.02 -13.89 0.42
CA GLU A 178 -9.39 -12.93 1.34
C GLU A 178 -8.18 -12.25 0.68
N ASP A 179 -7.36 -13.00 -0.05
CA ASP A 179 -6.25 -12.47 -0.86
C ASP A 179 -6.75 -11.46 -1.91
N ARG A 180 -7.85 -11.80 -2.60
CA ARG A 180 -8.49 -10.93 -3.59
C ARG A 180 -9.02 -9.65 -2.95
N ALA A 181 -9.68 -9.76 -1.80
CA ALA A 181 -10.17 -8.63 -1.03
C ALA A 181 -9.03 -7.74 -0.55
N HIS A 182 -7.99 -8.32 0.06
CA HIS A 182 -6.80 -7.61 0.53
C HIS A 182 -6.11 -6.83 -0.61
N PHE A 183 -5.81 -7.50 -1.73
CA PHE A 183 -5.17 -6.86 -2.89
C PHE A 183 -6.02 -5.72 -3.46
N THR A 184 -7.33 -5.95 -3.60
CA THR A 184 -8.27 -4.95 -4.09
C THR A 184 -8.31 -3.73 -3.18
N MET A 185 -8.36 -3.93 -1.86
CA MET A 185 -8.49 -2.81 -0.93
C MET A 185 -7.21 -1.99 -0.87
N TRP A 186 -6.03 -2.59 -0.99
CA TRP A 186 -4.78 -1.84 -1.13
C TRP A 186 -4.78 -0.99 -2.41
N ALA A 187 -5.20 -1.58 -3.54
CA ALA A 187 -5.35 -0.84 -4.80
C ALA A 187 -6.38 0.30 -4.71
N MET A 188 -7.52 0.06 -4.06
CA MET A 188 -8.52 1.08 -3.80
C MET A 188 -7.95 2.20 -2.94
N MET A 189 -7.06 1.90 -1.99
CA MET A 189 -6.43 2.90 -1.14
C MET A 189 -5.27 3.66 -1.79
N ALA A 190 -4.89 3.34 -3.03
CA ALA A 190 -3.68 3.84 -3.68
C ALA A 190 -2.42 3.58 -2.81
N ALA A 191 -2.40 2.39 -2.20
CA ALA A 191 -1.33 1.95 -1.33
C ALA A 191 -0.13 1.44 -2.15
N PRO A 192 1.10 1.49 -1.61
CA PRO A 192 2.22 0.77 -2.18
C PRO A 192 1.91 -0.73 -2.29
N LEU A 193 1.97 -1.29 -3.51
CA LEU A 193 1.75 -2.72 -3.76
C LEU A 193 3.07 -3.50 -3.69
N ILE A 194 3.59 -3.68 -2.48
CA ILE A 194 4.84 -4.43 -2.23
C ILE A 194 4.51 -5.86 -1.83
N THR A 195 4.89 -6.84 -2.65
CA THR A 195 4.62 -8.28 -2.40
C THR A 195 5.44 -8.82 -1.24
N GLY A 196 4.78 -9.39 -0.23
CA GLY A 196 5.42 -10.01 0.94
C GLY A 196 5.59 -11.54 0.84
N ASN A 197 5.35 -12.14 -0.31
CA ASN A 197 5.37 -13.60 -0.52
C ASN A 197 6.64 -14.09 -1.26
N ASP A 198 6.82 -15.42 -1.33
CA ASP A 198 7.89 -16.02 -2.15
C ASP A 198 7.47 -16.07 -3.63
N LEU A 199 7.93 -15.08 -4.41
CA LEU A 199 7.65 -14.98 -5.84
C LEU A 199 8.14 -16.19 -6.68
N ARG A 200 9.07 -17.00 -6.16
CA ARG A 200 9.57 -18.20 -6.86
C ARG A 200 8.56 -19.34 -6.82
N HIS A 201 7.62 -19.30 -5.87
CA HIS A 201 6.68 -20.38 -5.58
C HIS A 201 5.26 -19.83 -5.37
N MET A 202 4.70 -19.20 -6.40
CA MET A 202 3.31 -18.74 -6.36
C MET A 202 2.35 -19.80 -6.89
N SER A 203 1.21 -19.96 -6.21
CA SER A 203 0.10 -20.70 -6.79
C SER A 203 -0.48 -19.94 -8.00
N PRO A 204 -1.15 -20.62 -8.95
CA PRO A 204 -1.82 -19.93 -10.05
C PRO A 204 -2.83 -18.87 -9.58
N ALA A 205 -3.52 -19.12 -8.47
CA ALA A 205 -4.47 -18.17 -7.87
C ALA A 205 -3.78 -16.92 -7.31
N THR A 206 -2.64 -17.09 -6.62
CA THR A 206 -1.79 -16.00 -6.14
C THR A 206 -1.28 -15.16 -7.30
N GLN A 207 -0.76 -15.80 -8.35
CA GLN A 207 -0.28 -15.11 -9.55
C GLN A 207 -1.41 -14.33 -10.24
N GLN A 208 -2.58 -14.94 -10.40
CA GLN A 208 -3.75 -14.27 -10.99
C GLN A 208 -4.18 -13.05 -10.18
N THR A 209 -4.10 -13.13 -8.85
CA THR A 209 -4.43 -12.01 -7.97
C THR A 209 -3.45 -10.86 -8.17
N LEU A 210 -2.15 -11.12 -8.01
CA LEU A 210 -1.10 -10.10 -8.08
C LEU A 210 -0.90 -9.50 -9.48
N THR A 211 -1.36 -10.18 -10.53
CA THR A 211 -1.19 -9.74 -11.93
C THR A 211 -2.50 -9.28 -12.59
N ASN A 212 -3.58 -9.11 -11.82
CA ASN A 212 -4.83 -8.56 -12.35
C ASN A 212 -4.63 -7.11 -12.81
N ARG A 213 -4.54 -6.92 -14.14
CA ARG A 213 -4.27 -5.62 -14.77
C ARG A 213 -5.34 -4.57 -14.51
N GLU A 214 -6.59 -4.96 -14.32
CA GLU A 214 -7.67 -4.00 -14.10
C GLU A 214 -7.66 -3.46 -12.67
N VAL A 215 -7.34 -4.31 -11.69
CA VAL A 215 -7.15 -3.87 -10.30
C VAL A 215 -5.85 -3.08 -10.13
N LEU A 216 -4.77 -3.49 -10.80
CA LEU A 216 -3.54 -2.69 -10.87
C LEU A 216 -3.77 -1.32 -11.51
N ALA A 217 -4.62 -1.22 -12.54
CA ALA A 217 -4.96 0.06 -13.15
C ALA A 217 -5.77 0.98 -12.23
N ILE A 218 -6.57 0.40 -11.31
CA ILE A 218 -7.22 1.18 -10.25
C ILE A 218 -6.17 1.78 -9.33
N ASP A 219 -5.20 0.99 -8.87
CA ASP A 219 -4.10 1.45 -8.01
C ASP A 219 -3.28 2.56 -8.68
N GLN A 220 -2.81 2.29 -9.90
CA GLN A 220 -1.89 3.14 -10.68
C GLN A 220 -2.59 4.29 -11.42
N ASP A 221 -3.85 4.58 -11.12
CA ASP A 221 -4.57 5.67 -11.76
C ASP A 221 -3.89 7.02 -11.46
N PRO A 222 -3.65 7.86 -12.49
CA PRO A 222 -2.84 9.08 -12.33
C PRO A 222 -3.53 10.18 -11.52
N LEU A 223 -4.84 10.07 -11.25
CA LEU A 223 -5.47 10.97 -10.28
C LEU A 223 -4.87 10.77 -8.88
N GLY A 224 -4.39 9.56 -8.58
CA GLY A 224 -3.64 9.25 -7.35
C GLY A 224 -4.43 9.49 -6.07
N VAL A 225 -5.75 9.54 -6.14
CA VAL A 225 -6.60 9.76 -4.96
C VAL A 225 -6.89 8.42 -4.31
N GLN A 226 -6.55 8.27 -3.02
CA GLN A 226 -6.97 7.13 -2.21
C GLN A 226 -8.50 6.99 -2.23
N GLY A 227 -9.03 5.78 -2.25
CA GLY A 227 -10.47 5.51 -2.17
C GLY A 227 -11.05 5.73 -0.78
N PHE A 228 -12.37 5.76 -0.67
CA PHE A 228 -13.09 5.98 0.58
C PHE A 228 -14.25 5.02 0.76
N ARG A 229 -14.56 4.70 2.02
CA ARG A 229 -15.77 3.96 2.39
C ARG A 229 -16.97 4.91 2.28
N TYR A 230 -17.86 4.62 1.34
CA TYR A 230 -19.09 5.37 1.12
C TYR A 230 -20.21 4.93 2.06
N ALA A 231 -20.36 3.61 2.22
CA ALA A 231 -21.39 3.03 3.08
C ALA A 231 -20.90 1.73 3.73
N ALA A 232 -21.45 1.41 4.90
CA ALA A 232 -21.23 0.15 5.58
C ALA A 232 -22.55 -0.28 6.24
N GLN A 233 -23.02 -1.46 5.91
CA GLN A 233 -24.24 -2.04 6.50
C GLN A 233 -24.09 -3.57 6.56
N ASP A 234 -24.41 -4.17 7.70
CA ASP A 234 -24.44 -5.63 7.88
C ASP A 234 -23.16 -6.35 7.40
N SER A 235 -22.00 -5.75 7.70
CA SER A 235 -20.66 -6.20 7.28
C SER A 235 -20.39 -6.17 5.77
N LEU A 236 -21.27 -5.57 4.97
CA LEU A 236 -21.02 -5.22 3.59
C LEU A 236 -20.64 -3.73 3.51
N GLU A 237 -19.46 -3.46 2.96
CA GLU A 237 -18.97 -2.09 2.74
C GLU A 237 -18.99 -1.76 1.25
N THR A 238 -19.40 -0.54 0.91
CA THR A 238 -19.25 0.03 -0.43
C THR A 238 -18.15 1.06 -0.40
N TRP A 239 -17.10 0.83 -1.21
CA TRP A 239 -15.96 1.70 -1.37
C TRP A 239 -15.93 2.32 -2.75
N LEU A 240 -15.47 3.56 -2.82
CA LEU A 240 -15.44 4.34 -4.05
C LEU A 240 -14.06 4.97 -4.24
N LYS A 241 -13.57 4.99 -5.48
CA LYS A 241 -12.34 5.70 -5.86
C LYS A 241 -12.60 6.44 -7.17
N PRO A 242 -12.61 7.79 -7.16
CA PRO A 242 -12.57 8.55 -8.40
C PRO A 242 -11.29 8.20 -9.17
N LEU A 243 -11.41 8.09 -10.49
CA LEU A 243 -10.32 7.77 -11.40
C LEU A 243 -10.22 8.86 -12.48
N ALA A 244 -9.07 8.95 -13.13
CA ALA A 244 -8.83 9.91 -14.20
C ALA A 244 -9.84 9.74 -15.36
N GLY A 245 -10.14 10.87 -16.02
CA GLY A 245 -11.13 10.90 -17.12
C GLY A 245 -12.58 10.79 -16.67
N GLY A 246 -12.88 11.05 -15.38
CA GLY A 246 -14.23 11.01 -14.83
C GLY A 246 -14.76 9.58 -14.63
N LYS A 247 -13.87 8.59 -14.62
CA LYS A 247 -14.17 7.19 -14.30
C LYS A 247 -14.25 7.01 -12.78
N TRP A 248 -14.79 5.88 -12.35
CA TRP A 248 -14.85 5.50 -10.93
C TRP A 248 -14.56 4.02 -10.76
N ALA A 249 -13.86 3.63 -9.70
CA ALA A 249 -13.91 2.28 -9.17
C ALA A 249 -14.92 2.20 -8.03
N VAL A 250 -15.68 1.12 -8.00
CA VAL A 250 -16.69 0.82 -6.98
C VAL A 250 -16.45 -0.61 -6.49
N THR A 251 -16.13 -0.77 -5.22
CA THR A 251 -15.87 -2.08 -4.60
C THR A 251 -16.90 -2.37 -3.53
N PHE A 252 -17.56 -3.51 -3.63
CA PHE A 252 -18.40 -4.08 -2.59
C PHE A 252 -17.57 -5.11 -1.83
N LEU A 253 -17.18 -4.80 -0.60
CA LEU A 253 -16.39 -5.66 0.29
C LEU A 253 -17.30 -6.34 1.29
N ASN A 254 -17.32 -7.67 1.30
CA ASN A 254 -18.01 -8.46 2.30
C ASN A 254 -17.04 -8.88 3.41
N ARG A 255 -17.16 -8.26 4.58
CA ARG A 255 -16.36 -8.59 5.77
C ARG A 255 -16.88 -9.80 6.53
N SER A 256 -18.07 -10.31 6.19
CA SER A 256 -18.71 -11.41 6.91
C SER A 256 -18.30 -12.79 6.37
N ARG A 257 -18.47 -13.81 7.20
CA ARG A 257 -18.22 -15.22 6.86
C ARG A 257 -19.35 -15.87 6.05
N ARG A 258 -20.32 -15.09 5.57
CA ARG A 258 -21.46 -15.57 4.77
C ARG A 258 -21.60 -14.73 3.51
N PRO A 259 -22.12 -15.27 2.40
CA PRO A 259 -22.39 -14.46 1.22
C PRO A 259 -23.36 -13.31 1.54
N GLN A 260 -23.09 -12.11 0.99
CA GLN A 260 -23.92 -10.92 1.19
C GLN A 260 -24.52 -10.46 -0.14
N PRO A 261 -25.84 -10.21 -0.21
CA PRO A 261 -26.46 -9.65 -1.40
C PRO A 261 -26.10 -8.17 -1.53
N VAL A 262 -25.85 -7.74 -2.76
CA VAL A 262 -25.68 -6.34 -3.14
C VAL A 262 -26.84 -5.97 -4.04
N ARG A 263 -27.47 -4.82 -3.75
CA ARG A 263 -28.34 -4.12 -4.68
C ARG A 263 -28.01 -2.64 -4.64
N PHE A 264 -27.47 -2.11 -5.73
CA PHE A 264 -27.03 -0.73 -5.82
C PHE A 264 -27.77 -0.03 -6.96
N ASP A 265 -28.62 0.93 -6.61
CA ASP A 265 -29.33 1.76 -7.58
C ASP A 265 -28.49 3.00 -7.90
N TRP A 266 -27.85 2.99 -9.07
CA TRP A 266 -26.99 4.08 -9.50
C TRP A 266 -27.74 5.40 -9.67
N GLN A 267 -28.97 5.36 -10.21
CA GLN A 267 -29.72 6.59 -10.53
C GLN A 267 -30.26 7.26 -9.27
N ALA A 268 -30.57 6.46 -8.25
CA ALA A 268 -31.01 6.96 -6.95
C ALA A 268 -29.87 7.40 -6.02
N THR A 269 -28.61 7.16 -6.40
CA THR A 269 -27.44 7.35 -5.52
C THR A 269 -26.40 8.30 -6.12
N PRO A 270 -26.68 9.60 -6.26
CA PRO A 270 -25.66 10.58 -6.64
C PRO A 270 -24.60 10.68 -5.54
N ILE A 271 -23.34 10.58 -5.91
CA ILE A 271 -22.20 10.66 -4.99
C ILE A 271 -21.34 11.86 -5.38
N THR A 272 -20.94 12.64 -4.38
CA THR A 272 -19.92 13.68 -4.53
C THR A 272 -18.75 13.35 -3.60
N ASP A 273 -17.55 13.33 -4.15
CA ASP A 273 -16.35 13.20 -3.36
C ASP A 273 -15.84 14.56 -2.90
N ALA A 274 -15.81 14.78 -1.58
CA ALA A 274 -15.32 16.01 -0.97
C ALA A 274 -13.83 16.29 -1.23
N VAL A 275 -12.99 15.26 -1.43
CA VAL A 275 -11.54 15.41 -1.60
C VAL A 275 -11.21 15.76 -3.06
N SER A 276 -11.58 14.90 -4.02
CA SER A 276 -11.28 15.12 -5.44
C SER A 276 -12.24 16.08 -6.15
N LYS A 277 -13.37 16.43 -5.50
CA LYS A 277 -14.51 17.17 -6.10
C LYS A 277 -15.20 16.44 -7.26
N ALA A 278 -14.89 15.16 -7.48
CA ALA A 278 -15.54 14.36 -8.51
C ALA A 278 -17.00 14.04 -8.13
N GLU A 279 -17.88 14.02 -9.12
CA GLU A 279 -19.28 13.61 -9.00
C GLU A 279 -19.49 12.30 -9.77
N LEU A 280 -20.12 11.31 -9.13
CA LEU A 280 -20.73 10.16 -9.78
C LEU A 280 -22.25 10.35 -9.73
N ASN A 281 -22.84 10.74 -10.84
CA ASN A 281 -24.28 10.96 -10.93
C ASN A 281 -24.86 10.24 -12.14
N ALA A 282 -25.35 9.03 -11.91
CA ALA A 282 -25.89 8.19 -12.97
C ALA A 282 -27.26 8.64 -13.50
N ALA A 283 -27.93 9.58 -12.83
CA ALA A 283 -29.12 10.23 -13.36
C ALA A 283 -28.77 11.24 -14.47
N LYS A 284 -27.54 11.79 -14.46
CA LYS A 284 -27.03 12.74 -15.46
C LYS A 284 -26.16 12.09 -16.54
N THR A 285 -25.28 11.16 -16.15
CA THR A 285 -24.32 10.51 -17.05
C THR A 285 -24.48 9.00 -16.94
N ILE A 286 -24.70 8.31 -18.06
CA ILE A 286 -24.69 6.84 -18.06
C ILE A 286 -23.24 6.37 -18.20
N TYR A 287 -22.85 5.43 -17.35
CA TYR A 287 -21.54 4.80 -17.38
C TYR A 287 -21.67 3.35 -17.82
N HIS A 288 -20.72 2.90 -18.63
CA HIS A 288 -20.43 1.49 -18.85
C HIS A 288 -19.81 0.89 -17.58
N VAL A 289 -20.31 -0.27 -17.18
CA VAL A 289 -19.87 -0.95 -15.95
C VAL A 289 -19.08 -2.18 -16.36
N ARG A 290 -17.85 -2.31 -15.86
CA ARG A 290 -16.98 -3.47 -16.09
C ARG A 290 -16.57 -4.10 -14.77
N ASN A 291 -16.65 -5.42 -14.64
CA ASN A 291 -16.17 -6.15 -13.47
C ASN A 291 -14.68 -6.48 -13.63
N ALA A 292 -13.85 -5.92 -12.75
CA ALA A 292 -12.38 -5.99 -12.84
C ALA A 292 -11.81 -7.39 -12.52
N TRP A 293 -12.54 -8.22 -11.78
CA TRP A 293 -12.11 -9.58 -11.43
C TRP A 293 -12.64 -10.63 -12.41
N ALA A 294 -13.86 -10.46 -12.90
CA ALA A 294 -14.45 -11.34 -13.91
C ALA A 294 -13.96 -11.00 -15.34
N HIS A 295 -13.33 -9.83 -15.54
CA HIS A 295 -12.95 -9.29 -16.85
C HIS A 295 -14.12 -9.18 -17.83
N GLN A 296 -15.31 -8.91 -17.31
CA GLN A 296 -16.56 -8.95 -18.05
C GLN A 296 -17.31 -7.62 -17.93
N ASP A 297 -17.98 -7.24 -19.02
CA ASP A 297 -18.89 -6.11 -19.00
C ASP A 297 -20.16 -6.49 -18.21
N ALA A 298 -20.56 -5.62 -17.30
CA ALA A 298 -21.69 -5.79 -16.39
C ALA A 298 -22.84 -4.83 -16.71
N GLY A 299 -22.94 -4.39 -17.97
CA GLY A 299 -23.99 -3.51 -18.46
C GLY A 299 -23.67 -2.03 -18.26
N THR A 300 -24.68 -1.26 -17.86
CA THR A 300 -24.58 0.20 -17.68
C THR A 300 -25.31 0.65 -16.43
N THR A 301 -25.03 1.86 -15.96
CA THR A 301 -25.70 2.46 -14.80
C THR A 301 -27.17 2.85 -15.04
N LYS A 302 -27.74 2.53 -16.21
CA LYS A 302 -29.19 2.65 -16.47
C LYS A 302 -30.05 1.69 -15.64
N ARG A 303 -29.46 0.59 -15.15
CA ARG A 303 -30.15 -0.43 -14.36
C ARG A 303 -29.44 -0.61 -13.03
N PRO A 304 -30.15 -0.90 -11.93
CA PRO A 304 -29.51 -1.25 -10.67
C PRO A 304 -28.54 -2.42 -10.84
N PHE A 305 -27.40 -2.34 -10.18
CA PHE A 305 -26.48 -3.47 -10.08
C PHE A 305 -26.94 -4.41 -8.97
N ALA A 306 -27.01 -5.70 -9.26
CA ALA A 306 -27.37 -6.71 -8.27
C ALA A 306 -26.43 -7.91 -8.40
N THR A 307 -25.88 -8.37 -7.26
CA THR A 307 -25.01 -9.55 -7.21
C THR A 307 -24.96 -10.10 -5.79
N THR A 308 -24.20 -11.17 -5.58
CA THR A 308 -23.85 -11.68 -4.26
C THR A 308 -22.34 -11.68 -4.12
N VAL A 309 -21.82 -11.04 -3.07
CA VAL A 309 -20.40 -11.06 -2.75
C VAL A 309 -20.14 -12.25 -1.82
N PRO A 310 -19.27 -13.20 -2.18
CA PRO A 310 -18.92 -14.33 -1.30
C PRO A 310 -18.34 -13.88 0.04
N ALA A 311 -18.24 -14.81 0.99
CA ALA A 311 -17.66 -14.54 2.30
C ALA A 311 -16.20 -14.05 2.18
N HIS A 312 -15.85 -13.00 2.93
CA HIS A 312 -14.52 -12.39 2.94
C HIS A 312 -13.96 -12.07 1.55
N ASP A 313 -14.81 -11.49 0.70
CA ASP A 313 -14.52 -11.31 -0.71
C ASP A 313 -14.96 -9.92 -1.19
N VAL A 314 -14.65 -9.62 -2.45
CA VAL A 314 -14.99 -8.38 -3.12
C VAL A 314 -15.62 -8.61 -4.49
N VAL A 315 -16.52 -7.70 -4.86
CA VAL A 315 -16.83 -7.42 -6.27
C VAL A 315 -16.35 -6.01 -6.57
N THR A 316 -15.53 -5.85 -7.60
CA THR A 316 -14.97 -4.55 -7.99
C THR A 316 -15.37 -4.20 -9.41
N LEU A 317 -15.96 -3.03 -9.56
CA LEU A 317 -16.47 -2.50 -10.82
C LEU A 317 -15.67 -1.25 -11.20
N VAL A 318 -15.40 -1.09 -12.48
CA VAL A 318 -14.90 0.15 -13.08
C VAL A 318 -16.01 0.73 -13.94
N LEU A 319 -16.33 2.00 -13.68
CA LEU A 319 -17.35 2.77 -14.37
C LEU A 319 -16.64 3.72 -15.33
N GLY A 320 -16.82 3.49 -16.63
CA GLY A 320 -16.31 4.33 -17.71
C GLY A 320 -17.44 5.08 -18.42
N ARG A 321 -17.16 6.29 -18.91
CA ARG A 321 -18.09 6.98 -19.82
C ARG A 321 -18.09 6.32 -21.20
#